data_AF-A0A8J5RR12-F1
#
_entry.id   AF-A0A8J5RR12-F1
#
_cell.length_a   1.000
_cell.length_b   1.000
_cell.length_c   1.000
_cell.angle_alpha   90.00
_cell.angle_beta   90.00
_cell.angle_gamma   90.00
#
_symmetry.space_group_name_H-M   'P 1'
#
loop_
_entity.id
_entity.type
_entity.pdbx_description
1 polymer ?
#
loop_
_entity_poly.entity_id
_entity_poly.type
_entity_poly.pdbx_seq_one_letter_code
_entity_poly.pdbx_strand_id
1 'polypeptide(L)'
;MGTARYVACYQRWIAGQEASLGELEAASANAAAGRATDTELRAVVERCMRGYAEYVACRRTLAREDGAALFVPRWCTAFENSMLWLGGCRPSLTIRLLYSLSGEGLEAQIEEFISGREATISAVRGMGLLGITARQLELVNNLHRRTLRDEDALSDRLATLQEDIADRPLLPIVRERERERGRGTATRCDGFAGRLVVAGPARAVDAEVDAALATYKTGLGKLLEEADELRLSTTRTLTTEILTPRQAVETLVAAKQLHLAVRDWSRRGEVATLPTHSQTARAPLTLPALPSHRANP
;
A
#
# COMPACT_ATOMS: atom_id res chain seq x y z
N MET A 1 17.22 -6.48 14.47
CA MET A 1 16.24 -7.60 14.49
C MET A 1 14.85 -7.23 13.97
N GLY A 2 14.43 -5.95 13.95
CA GLY A 2 13.06 -5.55 13.59
C GLY A 2 12.58 -5.94 12.18
N THR A 3 13.37 -5.72 11.13
CA THR A 3 12.91 -5.87 9.72
C THR A 3 12.63 -7.31 9.28
N ALA A 4 13.28 -8.31 9.90
CA ALA A 4 13.16 -9.71 9.47
C ALA A 4 11.73 -10.26 9.61
N ARG A 5 11.01 -9.86 10.67
CA ARG A 5 9.62 -10.28 10.89
C ARG A 5 8.66 -9.70 9.84
N TYR A 6 8.87 -8.46 9.43
CA TYR A 6 8.07 -7.83 8.38
C TYR A 6 8.28 -8.51 7.03
N VAL A 7 9.54 -8.77 6.67
CA VAL A 7 9.90 -9.48 5.45
C VAL A 7 9.30 -10.89 5.46
N ALA A 8 9.42 -11.63 6.57
CA ALA A 8 8.86 -12.97 6.69
C ALA A 8 7.33 -12.98 6.57
N CYS A 9 6.64 -12.00 7.18
CA CYS A 9 5.19 -11.82 7.06
C CYS A 9 4.79 -11.62 5.60
N TYR A 10 5.50 -10.75 4.88
CA TYR A 10 5.24 -10.46 3.48
C TYR A 10 5.58 -11.64 2.55
N GLN A 11 6.71 -12.32 2.77
CA GLN A 11 7.09 -13.49 1.98
C GLN A 11 6.09 -14.63 2.13
N ARG A 12 5.59 -14.87 3.35
CA ARG A 12 4.51 -15.84 3.60
C ARG A 12 3.24 -15.45 2.86
N TRP A 13 2.89 -14.16 2.85
CA TRP A 13 1.76 -13.65 2.09
C TRP A 13 1.89 -13.94 0.59
N ILE A 14 3.03 -13.59 -0.02
CA ILE A 14 3.27 -13.82 -1.45
C ILE A 14 3.23 -15.31 -1.80
N ALA A 15 3.91 -16.17 -1.03
CA ALA A 15 3.87 -17.61 -1.24
C ALA A 15 2.43 -18.16 -1.12
N GLY A 16 1.64 -17.63 -0.18
CA GLY A 16 0.22 -17.94 -0.06
C GLY A 16 -0.61 -17.48 -1.27
N GLN A 17 -0.27 -16.34 -1.89
CA GLN A 17 -0.92 -15.88 -3.12
C GLN A 17 -0.65 -16.82 -4.29
N GLU A 18 0.60 -17.24 -4.47
CA GLU A 18 1.00 -18.18 -5.54
C GLU A 18 0.31 -19.54 -5.37
N ALA A 19 0.35 -20.10 -4.16
CA ALA A 19 -0.28 -21.39 -3.87
C ALA A 19 -1.82 -21.35 -4.04
N SER A 20 -2.47 -20.28 -3.54
CA SER A 20 -3.92 -20.12 -3.69
C SER A 20 -4.36 -19.82 -5.12
N LEU A 21 -3.49 -19.20 -5.95
CA LEU A 21 -3.80 -18.98 -7.36
C LEU A 21 -3.96 -20.31 -8.11
N GLY A 22 -3.02 -21.25 -7.96
CA GLY A 22 -3.12 -22.55 -8.62
C GLY A 22 -4.38 -23.33 -8.23
N GLU A 23 -4.80 -23.22 -6.97
CA GLU A 23 -6.05 -23.80 -6.50
C GLU A 23 -7.29 -23.14 -7.10
N LEU A 24 -7.32 -21.80 -7.17
CA LEU A 24 -8.41 -21.05 -7.78
C LEU A 24 -8.52 -21.32 -9.29
N GLU A 25 -7.40 -21.45 -10.00
CA GLU A 25 -7.37 -21.80 -11.42
C GLU A 25 -7.92 -23.21 -11.66
N ALA A 26 -7.54 -24.19 -10.83
CA ALA A 26 -8.10 -25.53 -10.90
C ALA A 26 -9.61 -25.53 -10.61
N ALA A 27 -10.07 -24.76 -9.62
CA ALA A 27 -11.48 -24.59 -9.30
C ALA A 27 -12.25 -23.95 -10.46
N SER A 28 -11.69 -22.90 -11.08
CA SER A 28 -12.26 -22.24 -12.26
C SER A 28 -12.38 -23.21 -13.44
N ALA A 29 -11.33 -23.96 -13.75
CA ALA A 29 -11.33 -24.96 -14.82
C ALA A 29 -12.36 -26.08 -14.58
N ASN A 30 -12.49 -26.54 -13.33
CA ASN A 30 -13.50 -27.54 -12.97
C ASN A 30 -14.92 -26.96 -13.08
N ALA A 31 -15.15 -25.71 -12.68
CA ALA A 31 -16.43 -25.03 -12.86
C ALA A 31 -16.78 -24.86 -14.34
N ALA A 32 -15.82 -24.49 -15.18
CA ALA A 32 -15.99 -24.37 -16.63
C ALA A 32 -16.39 -25.72 -17.28
N ALA A 33 -15.83 -26.82 -16.79
CA ALA A 33 -16.17 -28.17 -17.23
C ALA A 33 -17.44 -28.76 -16.59
N GLY A 34 -18.16 -28.01 -15.75
CA GLY A 34 -19.34 -28.51 -15.02
C GLY A 34 -19.04 -29.58 -13.97
N ARG A 35 -17.77 -29.68 -13.52
CA ARG A 35 -17.26 -30.69 -12.58
C ARG A 35 -17.12 -30.17 -11.15
N ALA A 36 -17.41 -28.89 -10.89
CA ALA A 36 -17.37 -28.30 -9.55
C ALA A 36 -18.76 -27.84 -9.13
N THR A 37 -19.09 -28.10 -7.87
CA THR A 37 -20.30 -27.62 -7.21
C THR A 37 -20.08 -26.24 -6.61
N ASP A 38 -21.16 -25.49 -6.46
CA ASP A 38 -21.16 -24.21 -5.75
C ASP A 38 -20.55 -24.31 -4.33
N THR A 39 -20.76 -25.43 -3.63
CA THR A 39 -20.22 -25.66 -2.29
C THR A 39 -18.70 -25.78 -2.32
N GLU A 40 -18.15 -26.50 -3.28
CA GLU A 40 -16.69 -26.62 -3.46
C GLU A 40 -16.06 -25.28 -3.83
N LEU A 41 -16.72 -24.51 -4.71
CA LEU A 41 -16.24 -23.17 -5.09
C LEU A 41 -16.26 -22.21 -3.90
N ARG A 42 -17.33 -22.20 -3.08
CA ARG A 42 -17.37 -21.41 -1.83
C ARG A 42 -16.25 -21.81 -0.88
N ALA A 43 -15.96 -23.10 -0.74
CA ALA A 43 -14.88 -23.56 0.13
C ALA A 43 -13.49 -23.08 -0.34
N VAL A 44 -13.27 -22.96 -1.65
CA VAL A 44 -12.04 -22.37 -2.20
C VAL A 44 -11.99 -20.86 -1.93
N VAL A 45 -13.08 -20.13 -2.17
CA VAL A 45 -13.18 -18.69 -1.88
C VAL A 45 -12.92 -18.40 -0.40
N GLU A 46 -13.53 -19.14 0.51
CA GLU A 46 -13.34 -18.97 1.95
C GLU A 46 -11.91 -19.24 2.40
N ARG A 47 -11.23 -20.23 1.81
CA ARG A 47 -9.81 -20.47 2.09
C ARG A 47 -8.92 -19.34 1.59
N CYS A 48 -9.23 -18.80 0.40
CA CYS A 48 -8.55 -17.62 -0.10
C CYS A 48 -8.75 -16.42 0.85
N MET A 49 -9.98 -16.15 1.28
CA MET A 49 -10.30 -15.07 2.22
C MET A 49 -9.67 -15.24 3.60
N ARG A 50 -9.46 -16.48 4.06
CA ARG A 50 -8.69 -16.77 5.27
C ARG A 50 -7.23 -16.34 5.12
N GLY A 51 -6.61 -16.59 3.98
CA GLY A 51 -5.25 -16.11 3.69
C GLY A 51 -5.12 -14.58 3.74
N TYR A 52 -6.12 -13.84 3.20
CA TYR A 52 -6.17 -12.38 3.36
C TYR A 52 -6.30 -11.97 4.83
N ALA A 53 -7.19 -12.62 5.59
CA ALA A 53 -7.40 -12.33 7.00
C ALA A 53 -6.15 -12.60 7.87
N GLU A 54 -5.42 -13.69 7.59
CA GLU A 54 -4.15 -14.02 8.25
C GLU A 54 -3.08 -12.96 7.97
N TYR A 55 -3.00 -12.46 6.74
CA TYR A 55 -2.06 -11.39 6.40
C TYR A 55 -2.43 -10.07 7.09
N VAL A 56 -3.71 -9.69 7.10
CA VAL A 56 -4.20 -8.51 7.83
C VAL A 56 -3.91 -8.63 9.33
N ALA A 57 -4.12 -9.80 9.93
CA ALA A 57 -3.81 -10.03 11.34
C ALA A 57 -2.30 -9.91 11.62
N CYS A 58 -1.45 -10.47 10.74
CA CYS A 58 0.00 -10.34 10.85
C CYS A 58 0.44 -8.88 10.75
N ARG A 59 -0.10 -8.12 9.78
CA ARG A 59 0.17 -6.69 9.62
C ARG A 59 -0.28 -5.88 10.81
N ARG A 60 -1.45 -6.15 11.38
CA ARG A 60 -1.98 -5.51 12.59
C ARG A 60 -1.01 -5.63 13.76
N THR A 61 -0.45 -6.82 14.00
CA THR A 61 0.58 -7.00 15.04
C THR A 61 1.82 -6.15 14.77
N LEU A 62 2.32 -6.15 13.52
CA LEU A 62 3.52 -5.40 13.13
C LEU A 62 3.31 -3.88 13.12
N ALA A 63 2.10 -3.41 12.82
CA ALA A 63 1.73 -1.99 12.79
C ALA A 63 1.78 -1.35 14.18
N ARG A 64 1.52 -2.14 15.22
CA ARG A 64 1.63 -1.71 16.63
C ARG A 64 3.07 -1.58 17.10
N GLU A 65 4.00 -2.29 16.47
CA GLU A 65 5.43 -2.20 16.74
C GLU A 65 6.06 -0.99 16.01
N ASP A 66 5.86 -0.91 14.69
CA ASP A 66 6.27 0.22 13.85
C ASP A 66 5.42 0.27 12.56
N GLY A 67 4.34 1.03 12.59
CA GLY A 67 3.44 1.21 11.46
C GLY A 67 4.09 1.89 10.26
N ALA A 68 5.05 2.79 10.48
CA ALA A 68 5.71 3.53 9.40
C ALA A 68 6.48 2.62 8.44
N ALA A 69 7.05 1.53 8.95
CA ALA A 69 7.76 0.53 8.15
C ALA A 69 6.88 -0.17 7.09
N LEU A 70 5.56 -0.16 7.26
CA LEU A 70 4.60 -0.77 6.34
C LEU A 70 4.07 0.20 5.27
N PHE A 71 4.34 1.50 5.39
CA PHE A 71 3.97 2.49 4.37
C PHE A 71 4.95 2.51 3.20
N VAL A 72 6.24 2.28 3.49
CA VAL A 72 7.31 2.22 2.49
C VAL A 72 8.13 0.94 2.71
N PRO A 73 7.55 -0.24 2.42
CA PRO A 73 8.20 -1.52 2.66
C PRO A 73 9.49 -1.65 1.84
N ARG A 74 10.61 -1.87 2.54
CA ARG A 74 11.95 -1.99 1.92
C ARG A 74 12.15 -3.27 1.09
N TRP A 75 11.21 -4.20 1.17
CA TRP A 75 11.18 -5.44 0.38
C TRP A 75 10.37 -5.33 -0.92
N CYS A 76 9.75 -4.17 -1.14
CA CYS A 76 9.09 -3.80 -2.39
C CYS A 76 10.00 -2.87 -3.19
N THR A 77 9.91 -2.99 -4.52
CA THR A 77 10.55 -2.10 -5.49
C THR A 77 10.00 -0.67 -5.40
N ALA A 78 10.71 0.31 -5.98
CA ALA A 78 10.23 1.70 -6.01
C ALA A 78 8.87 1.84 -6.72
N PHE A 79 8.69 1.10 -7.81
CA PHE A 79 7.42 1.09 -8.55
C PHE A 79 6.30 0.42 -7.74
N GLU A 80 6.54 -0.75 -7.10
CA GLU A 80 5.56 -1.36 -6.19
C GLU A 80 5.16 -0.39 -5.08
N ASN A 81 6.12 0.35 -4.49
CA ASN A 81 5.85 1.33 -3.44
C ASN A 81 4.99 2.51 -3.93
N SER A 82 5.19 2.98 -5.16
CA SER A 82 4.39 4.08 -5.74
C SER A 82 2.90 3.74 -5.93
N MET A 83 2.58 2.44 -5.95
CA MET A 83 1.21 1.93 -6.13
C MET A 83 0.49 1.69 -4.79
N LEU A 84 1.17 1.86 -3.65
CA LEU A 84 0.59 1.65 -2.33
C LEU A 84 -0.22 2.86 -1.87
N TRP A 85 -1.42 2.60 -1.39
CA TRP A 85 -2.26 3.50 -0.62
C TRP A 85 -2.30 2.99 0.82
N LEU A 86 -1.93 3.78 1.84
CA LEU A 86 -1.91 3.32 3.25
C LEU A 86 -1.26 1.94 3.43
N GLY A 87 -0.07 1.77 2.84
CA GLY A 87 0.74 0.54 2.92
C GLY A 87 0.16 -0.70 2.21
N GLY A 88 -0.85 -0.57 1.35
CA GLY A 88 -1.41 -1.70 0.61
C GLY A 88 -2.10 -1.26 -0.68
N CYS A 89 -2.78 -2.16 -1.39
CA CYS A 89 -3.59 -1.76 -2.53
C CYS A 89 -4.75 -0.85 -2.09
N ARG A 90 -5.23 0.04 -2.96
CA ARG A 90 -6.47 0.78 -2.70
C ARG A 90 -7.67 -0.17 -2.93
N PRO A 91 -8.56 -0.40 -1.94
CA PRO A 91 -9.67 -1.36 -2.05
C PRO A 91 -10.55 -1.21 -3.31
N SER A 92 -10.80 0.01 -3.77
CA SER A 92 -11.58 0.34 -4.97
C SER A 92 -10.96 -0.20 -6.25
N LEU A 93 -9.67 -0.53 -6.27
CA LEU A 93 -9.02 -1.20 -7.41
C LEU A 93 -9.62 -2.60 -7.66
N THR A 94 -9.96 -3.35 -6.61
CA THR A 94 -10.58 -4.67 -6.76
C THR A 94 -11.95 -4.55 -7.46
N ILE A 95 -12.72 -3.51 -7.13
CA ILE A 95 -14.01 -3.24 -7.76
C ILE A 95 -13.84 -2.75 -9.20
N ARG A 96 -12.85 -1.90 -9.47
CA ARG A 96 -12.54 -1.45 -10.84
C ARG A 96 -12.06 -2.58 -11.74
N LEU A 97 -11.30 -3.53 -11.20
CA LEU A 97 -10.95 -4.75 -11.90
C LEU A 97 -12.21 -5.53 -12.28
N LEU A 98 -13.16 -5.69 -11.35
CA LEU A 98 -14.42 -6.35 -11.62
C LEU A 98 -15.20 -5.68 -12.76
N TYR A 99 -15.31 -4.34 -12.77
CA TYR A 99 -15.95 -3.63 -13.88
C TYR A 99 -15.26 -3.89 -15.22
N SER A 100 -13.92 -3.91 -15.21
CA SER A 100 -13.13 -4.16 -16.42
C SER A 100 -13.40 -5.58 -16.97
N LEU A 101 -13.39 -6.59 -16.10
CA LEU A 101 -13.71 -7.98 -16.45
C LEU A 101 -15.17 -8.15 -16.89
N SER A 102 -16.09 -7.35 -16.34
CA SER A 102 -17.51 -7.39 -16.70
C SER A 102 -17.81 -6.72 -18.04
N GLY A 103 -16.96 -5.79 -18.47
CA GLY A 103 -17.08 -5.12 -19.77
C GLY A 103 -16.37 -5.85 -20.91
N GLU A 104 -15.50 -6.81 -20.60
CA GLU A 104 -14.72 -7.54 -21.60
C GLU A 104 -15.65 -8.36 -22.51
N GLY A 105 -15.51 -8.16 -23.83
CA GLY A 105 -16.34 -8.81 -24.85
C GLY A 105 -17.72 -8.19 -25.05
N LEU A 106 -18.10 -7.16 -24.29
CA LEU A 106 -19.41 -6.51 -24.40
C LEU A 106 -19.61 -5.79 -25.74
N GLU A 107 -18.56 -5.13 -26.26
CA GLU A 107 -18.62 -4.43 -27.56
C GLU A 107 -18.98 -5.39 -28.69
N ALA A 108 -18.31 -6.54 -28.76
CA ALA A 108 -18.59 -7.58 -29.75
C ALA A 108 -20.02 -8.15 -29.61
N GLN A 109 -20.52 -8.32 -28.37
CA GLN A 109 -21.89 -8.76 -28.11
C GLN A 109 -22.94 -7.73 -28.58
N ILE A 110 -22.68 -6.44 -28.37
CA ILE A 110 -23.55 -5.36 -28.84
C ILE A 110 -23.55 -5.30 -30.38
N GLU A 111 -22.39 -5.44 -31.02
CA GLU A 111 -22.28 -5.48 -32.48
C GLU A 111 -23.01 -6.67 -33.09
N GLU A 112 -22.89 -7.86 -32.51
CA GLU A 112 -23.63 -9.06 -32.94
C GLU A 112 -25.14 -8.85 -32.84
N PHE A 113 -25.60 -8.27 -31.71
CA PHE A 113 -27.00 -7.94 -31.49
C PHE A 113 -27.54 -6.93 -32.51
N ILE A 114 -26.84 -5.80 -32.72
CA ILE A 114 -27.23 -4.77 -33.69
C ILE A 114 -27.23 -5.34 -35.12
N SER A 115 -26.32 -6.26 -35.41
CA SER A 115 -26.20 -6.90 -36.73
C SER A 115 -27.28 -7.95 -37.00
N GLY A 116 -28.19 -8.24 -36.05
CA GLY A 116 -29.30 -9.17 -36.24
C GLY A 116 -28.89 -10.63 -36.48
N ARG A 117 -27.63 -10.98 -36.20
CA ARG A 117 -27.20 -12.39 -36.13
C ARG A 117 -27.84 -12.98 -34.88
N GLU A 118 -28.42 -14.18 -34.98
CA GLU A 118 -29.18 -14.82 -33.88
C GLU A 118 -28.50 -14.53 -32.55
N ALA A 119 -29.19 -13.77 -31.68
CA ALA A 119 -28.78 -13.59 -30.31
C ALA A 119 -28.82 -14.98 -29.66
N THR A 120 -27.71 -15.70 -29.77
CA THR A 120 -27.53 -16.96 -29.05
C THR A 120 -27.82 -16.63 -27.59
N ILE A 121 -28.51 -17.52 -26.90
CA ILE A 121 -29.02 -17.46 -25.52
C ILE A 121 -28.00 -16.89 -24.46
N SER A 122 -26.74 -16.70 -24.85
CA SER A 122 -25.70 -15.91 -24.17
C SER A 122 -26.16 -14.51 -23.71
N ALA A 123 -26.95 -13.78 -24.51
CA ALA A 123 -27.47 -12.45 -24.11
C ALA A 123 -28.40 -12.48 -22.88
N VAL A 124 -28.95 -13.65 -22.52
CA VAL A 124 -29.88 -13.82 -21.39
C VAL A 124 -29.18 -14.30 -20.11
N ARG A 125 -27.91 -14.76 -20.18
CA ARG A 125 -27.21 -15.38 -19.02
C ARG A 125 -26.19 -14.48 -18.30
N GLY A 126 -25.90 -13.28 -18.82
CA GLY A 126 -25.03 -12.30 -18.16
C GLY A 126 -24.17 -11.54 -19.17
N MET A 127 -23.79 -10.30 -18.83
CA MET A 127 -22.96 -9.47 -19.70
C MET A 127 -21.47 -9.66 -19.42
N GLY A 128 -20.67 -9.74 -20.49
CA GLY A 128 -19.21 -9.88 -20.45
C GLY A 128 -18.69 -11.21 -19.88
N LEU A 129 -17.36 -11.31 -19.73
CA LEU A 129 -16.63 -12.54 -19.37
C LEU A 129 -17.13 -13.19 -18.05
N LEU A 130 -17.54 -12.38 -17.08
CA LEU A 130 -18.01 -12.83 -15.76
C LEU A 130 -19.53 -13.08 -15.69
N GLY A 131 -20.30 -12.65 -16.70
CA GLY A 131 -21.76 -12.76 -16.68
C GLY A 131 -22.41 -12.04 -15.49
N ILE A 132 -21.94 -10.84 -15.14
CA ILE A 132 -22.50 -10.06 -14.02
C ILE A 132 -23.93 -9.61 -14.35
N THR A 133 -24.86 -9.85 -13.43
CA THR A 133 -26.26 -9.44 -13.59
C THR A 133 -26.46 -7.95 -13.26
N ALA A 134 -27.52 -7.33 -13.77
CA ALA A 134 -27.84 -5.93 -13.46
C ALA A 134 -28.01 -5.68 -11.94
N ARG A 135 -28.62 -6.63 -11.22
CA ARG A 135 -28.77 -6.54 -9.76
C ARG A 135 -27.42 -6.63 -9.04
N GLN A 136 -26.54 -7.54 -9.47
CA GLN A 136 -25.19 -7.61 -8.92
C GLN A 136 -24.43 -6.31 -9.19
N LEU A 137 -24.52 -5.75 -10.39
CA LEU A 137 -23.88 -4.48 -10.72
C LEU A 137 -24.36 -3.32 -9.83
N GLU A 138 -25.65 -3.26 -9.52
CA GLU A 138 -26.20 -2.29 -8.57
C GLU A 138 -25.60 -2.46 -7.16
N LEU A 139 -25.49 -3.70 -6.68
CA LEU A 139 -24.87 -4.01 -5.39
C LEU A 139 -23.38 -3.66 -5.36
N VAL A 140 -22.64 -4.01 -6.42
CA VAL A 140 -21.22 -3.66 -6.60
C VAL A 140 -21.05 -2.14 -6.60
N ASN A 141 -21.91 -1.39 -7.29
CA ASN A 141 -21.84 0.06 -7.32
C ASN A 141 -22.14 0.68 -5.95
N ASN A 142 -23.09 0.13 -5.20
CA ASN A 142 -23.36 0.55 -3.83
C ASN A 142 -22.20 0.24 -2.88
N LEU A 143 -21.51 -0.89 -3.05
CA LEU A 143 -20.28 -1.20 -2.33
C LEU A 143 -19.19 -0.20 -2.72
N HIS A 144 -19.00 0.06 -4.01
CA HIS A 144 -17.99 1.00 -4.52
C HIS A 144 -18.13 2.40 -3.91
N ARG A 145 -19.35 2.95 -3.89
CA ARG A 145 -19.60 4.27 -3.29
C ARG A 145 -19.27 4.31 -1.80
N ARG A 146 -19.53 3.23 -1.05
CA ARG A 146 -19.19 3.15 0.38
C ARG A 146 -17.68 3.07 0.55
N THR A 147 -17.02 2.16 -0.17
CA THR A 147 -15.57 2.02 -0.17
C THR A 147 -14.86 3.33 -0.52
N LEU A 148 -15.33 4.08 -1.52
CA LEU A 148 -14.73 5.38 -1.88
C LEU A 148 -14.85 6.40 -0.75
N ARG A 149 -16.01 6.50 -0.09
CA ARG A 149 -16.18 7.40 1.07
C ARG A 149 -15.22 7.05 2.21
N ASP A 150 -15.06 5.76 2.49
CA ASP A 150 -14.17 5.30 3.56
C ASP A 150 -12.69 5.50 3.17
N GLU A 151 -12.34 5.32 1.87
CA GLU A 151 -11.02 5.64 1.33
C GLU A 151 -10.69 7.13 1.45
N ASP A 152 -11.65 8.01 1.12
CA ASP A 152 -11.48 9.45 1.22
C ASP A 152 -11.32 9.87 2.68
N ALA A 153 -12.18 9.38 3.59
CA ALA A 153 -12.08 9.67 5.02
C ALA A 153 -10.73 9.24 5.63
N LEU A 154 -10.19 8.07 5.23
CA LEU A 154 -8.87 7.62 5.68
C LEU A 154 -7.73 8.46 5.07
N SER A 155 -7.89 8.90 3.82
CA SER A 155 -6.89 9.75 3.14
C SER A 155 -6.85 11.15 3.75
N ASP A 156 -8.00 11.74 4.08
CA ASP A 156 -8.10 13.03 4.77
C ASP A 156 -7.45 12.96 6.15
N ARG A 157 -7.70 11.89 6.91
CA ARG A 157 -7.05 11.69 8.21
C ARG A 157 -5.54 11.49 8.11
N LEU A 158 -5.04 10.87 7.05
CA LEU A 158 -3.60 10.80 6.79
C LEU A 158 -3.03 12.19 6.53
N ALA A 159 -3.72 13.01 5.73
CA ALA A 159 -3.30 14.38 5.44
C ALA A 159 -3.23 15.22 6.72
N THR A 160 -4.27 15.20 7.56
CA THR A 160 -4.24 15.87 8.87
C THR A 160 -3.09 15.39 9.74
N LEU A 161 -2.86 14.07 9.81
CA LEU A 161 -1.74 13.52 10.58
C LEU A 161 -0.37 14.00 10.05
N GLN A 162 -0.23 14.15 8.73
CA GLN A 162 0.97 14.68 8.09
C GLN A 162 1.15 16.18 8.34
N GLU A 163 0.07 16.95 8.43
CA GLU A 163 0.12 18.39 8.76
C GLU A 163 0.49 18.61 10.23
N ASP A 164 -0.07 17.83 11.15
CA ASP A 164 0.20 17.89 12.60
C ASP A 164 1.69 17.69 12.96
N ILE A 165 2.48 17.10 12.05
CA ILE A 165 3.93 16.93 12.23
C ILE A 165 4.67 18.28 12.25
N ALA A 166 4.13 19.33 11.64
CA ALA A 166 4.73 20.65 11.64
C ALA A 166 4.69 21.29 13.03
N ASP A 167 3.56 21.14 13.73
CA ASP A 167 3.32 21.79 15.01
C ASP A 167 3.98 21.08 16.18
N ARG A 168 4.09 19.74 16.12
CA ARG A 168 4.50 18.91 17.26
C ARG A 168 5.99 18.54 17.28
N PRO A 169 6.52 17.70 16.38
CA PRO A 169 7.94 17.34 16.40
C PRO A 169 8.85 18.40 15.74
N LEU A 170 8.41 19.12 14.72
CA LEU A 170 9.32 20.00 13.96
C LEU A 170 9.56 21.36 14.63
N LEU A 171 8.52 21.98 15.20
CA LEU A 171 8.64 23.31 15.80
C LEU A 171 9.61 23.36 17.01
N PRO A 172 9.62 22.39 17.95
CA PRO A 172 10.61 22.35 19.03
C PRO A 172 12.04 22.27 18.51
N ILE A 173 12.30 21.46 17.47
CA ILE A 173 13.63 21.34 16.82
C ILE A 173 14.06 22.70 16.25
N VAL A 174 13.18 23.38 15.52
CA VAL A 174 13.47 24.70 14.95
C VAL A 174 13.80 25.70 16.07
N ARG A 175 12.98 25.74 17.13
CA ARG A 175 13.19 26.66 18.26
C ARG A 175 14.50 26.39 19.00
N GLU A 176 14.90 25.13 19.14
CA GLU A 176 16.19 24.78 19.73
C GLU A 176 17.36 25.26 18.87
N ARG A 177 17.33 24.99 17.57
CA ARG A 177 18.37 25.45 16.63
C ARG A 177 18.52 26.98 16.62
N GLU A 178 17.42 27.71 16.70
CA GLU A 178 17.44 29.17 16.80
C GLU A 178 18.04 29.65 18.13
N ARG A 179 17.79 28.97 19.25
CA ARG A 179 18.42 29.27 20.54
C ARG A 179 19.91 28.96 20.56
N GLU A 180 20.34 27.88 19.91
CA GLU A 180 21.76 27.53 19.74
C GLU A 180 22.48 28.61 18.92
N ARG A 181 21.87 29.08 17.83
CA ARG A 181 22.39 30.21 17.02
C ARG A 181 22.51 31.50 17.82
N GLY A 182 21.50 31.83 18.64
CA GLY A 182 21.51 33.02 19.48
C GLY A 182 22.52 32.99 20.64
N ARG A 183 22.98 31.80 21.06
CA ARG A 183 24.04 31.64 22.07
C ARG A 183 25.45 31.80 21.49
N GLY A 184 25.64 31.52 20.20
CA GLY A 184 26.93 31.69 19.51
C GLY A 184 27.37 33.15 19.34
N THR A 185 26.48 34.12 19.52
CA THR A 185 26.77 35.56 19.44
C THR A 185 26.93 36.25 20.79
N ALA A 186 26.69 35.54 21.91
CA ALA A 186 26.67 36.12 23.25
C ALA A 186 27.61 35.42 24.23
N THR A 187 28.92 35.35 23.96
CA THR A 187 29.95 35.23 25.01
C THR A 187 31.30 35.74 24.54
N ARG A 188 31.62 36.98 24.91
CA ARG A 188 32.99 37.33 25.32
C ARG A 188 32.92 38.41 26.41
N CYS A 189 32.58 37.98 27.62
CA CYS A 189 32.93 38.69 28.86
C CYS A 189 33.39 37.64 29.88
N ASP A 190 34.64 37.77 30.32
CA ASP A 190 35.32 36.89 31.27
C ASP A 190 34.63 36.84 32.64
N GLY A 191 34.70 35.69 33.32
CA GLY A 191 34.29 35.59 34.72
C GLY A 191 34.17 34.16 35.26
N PHE A 192 35.13 33.80 36.11
CA PHE A 192 35.32 32.54 36.81
C PHE A 192 34.15 32.18 37.76
N ALA A 193 33.38 31.13 37.46
CA ALA A 193 32.59 30.41 38.47
C ALA A 193 32.19 29.01 37.95
N GLY A 194 32.51 27.97 38.72
CA GLY A 194 32.25 26.57 38.40
C GLY A 194 30.78 26.30 38.11
N ARG A 195 30.51 25.43 37.13
CA ARG A 195 29.14 25.07 36.74
C ARG A 195 28.93 23.57 36.82
N LEU A 196 28.07 23.19 37.77
CA LEU A 196 27.35 21.92 37.82
C LEU A 196 26.73 21.68 36.43
N VAL A 197 27.03 20.53 35.82
CA VAL A 197 26.37 20.09 34.58
C VAL A 197 24.96 19.65 34.95
N VAL A 198 24.06 20.62 35.09
CA VAL A 198 22.62 20.36 35.08
C VAL A 198 22.31 19.83 33.69
N ALA A 199 21.71 18.65 33.60
CA ALA A 199 21.22 18.09 32.34
C ALA A 199 20.43 19.18 31.59
N GLY A 200 21.01 19.65 30.48
CA GLY A 200 20.55 20.87 29.83
C GLY A 200 19.18 20.72 29.17
N PRO A 201 18.55 21.84 28.78
CA PRO A 201 17.25 21.87 28.08
C PRO A 201 17.21 21.05 26.79
N ALA A 202 18.38 20.71 26.21
CA ALA A 202 18.47 19.86 25.02
C ALA A 202 17.88 18.47 25.21
N ARG A 203 18.13 17.82 26.36
CA ARG A 203 17.55 16.49 26.64
C ARG A 203 16.04 16.51 26.80
N ALA A 204 15.46 17.65 27.15
CA ALA A 204 14.01 17.81 27.28
C ALA A 204 13.35 18.00 25.90
N VAL A 205 13.99 18.71 24.98
CA VAL A 205 13.52 18.86 23.60
C VAL A 205 13.61 17.52 22.86
N ASP A 206 14.72 16.78 23.01
CA ASP A 206 14.86 15.43 22.44
C ASP A 206 13.70 14.51 22.87
N ALA A 207 13.35 14.51 24.17
CA ALA A 207 12.26 13.70 24.70
C ALA A 207 10.87 14.13 24.18
N GLU A 208 10.63 15.43 24.02
CA GLU A 208 9.39 15.98 23.45
C GLU A 208 9.23 15.57 21.98
N VAL A 209 10.32 15.68 21.20
CA VAL A 209 10.38 15.28 19.79
C VAL A 209 10.15 13.77 19.66
N ASP A 210 10.83 12.96 20.46
CA ASP A 210 10.66 11.51 20.46
C ASP A 210 9.21 11.09 20.78
N ALA A 211 8.59 11.74 21.77
CA ALA A 211 7.18 11.49 22.12
C ALA A 211 6.22 11.90 20.99
N ALA A 212 6.50 13.01 20.30
CA ALA A 212 5.73 13.46 19.15
C ALA A 212 5.86 12.50 17.96
N LEU A 213 7.08 12.02 17.66
CA LEU A 213 7.32 11.01 16.63
C LEU A 213 6.65 9.67 16.97
N ALA A 214 6.67 9.25 18.23
CA ALA A 214 5.97 8.05 18.68
C ALA A 214 4.45 8.16 18.50
N THR A 215 3.89 9.35 18.78
CA THR A 215 2.46 9.64 18.55
C THR A 215 2.13 9.57 17.05
N TYR A 216 2.96 10.17 16.19
CA TYR A 216 2.80 10.12 14.74
C TYR A 216 2.83 8.68 14.20
N LYS A 217 3.83 7.87 14.60
CA LYS A 217 3.93 6.45 14.23
C LYS A 217 2.73 5.64 14.68
N THR A 218 2.22 5.91 15.89
CA THR A 218 1.00 5.27 16.41
C THR A 218 -0.21 5.64 15.54
N GLY A 219 -0.32 6.90 15.12
CA GLY A 219 -1.35 7.37 14.18
C GLY A 219 -1.30 6.62 12.84
N LEU A 220 -0.11 6.49 12.26
CA LEU A 220 0.10 5.71 11.02
C LEU A 220 -0.31 4.24 11.21
N GLY A 221 0.07 3.63 12.33
CA GLY A 221 -0.32 2.25 12.66
C GLY A 221 -1.84 2.06 12.68
N LYS A 222 -2.58 2.98 13.31
CA LYS A 222 -4.06 2.94 13.33
C LYS A 222 -4.66 3.08 11.94
N LEU A 223 -4.21 4.05 11.14
CA LEU A 223 -4.68 4.22 9.76
C LEU A 223 -4.43 2.96 8.91
N LEU A 224 -3.28 2.31 9.12
CA LEU A 224 -2.96 1.06 8.45
C LEU A 224 -3.93 -0.07 8.84
N GLU A 225 -4.21 -0.24 10.14
CA GLU A 225 -5.15 -1.25 10.64
C GLU A 225 -6.55 -1.05 10.06
N GLU A 226 -7.03 0.19 10.00
CA GLU A 226 -8.34 0.53 9.44
C GLU A 226 -8.38 0.34 7.90
N ALA A 227 -7.30 0.70 7.20
CA ALA A 227 -7.20 0.48 5.76
C ALA A 227 -7.15 -1.01 5.40
N ASP A 228 -6.45 -1.82 6.19
CA ASP A 228 -6.40 -3.28 6.01
C ASP A 228 -7.76 -3.93 6.27
N GLU A 229 -8.51 -3.45 7.27
CA GLU A 229 -9.88 -3.88 7.52
C GLU A 229 -10.80 -3.52 6.34
N LEU A 230 -10.68 -2.31 5.80
CA LEU A 230 -11.46 -1.88 4.63
C LEU A 230 -11.15 -2.74 3.38
N ARG A 231 -9.88 -3.09 3.14
CA ARG A 231 -9.50 -4.02 2.05
C ARG A 231 -10.15 -5.38 2.21
N LEU A 232 -10.09 -5.93 3.42
CA LEU A 232 -10.60 -7.26 3.73
C LEU A 232 -12.11 -7.30 3.62
N SER A 233 -12.82 -6.35 4.23
CA SER A 233 -14.27 -6.28 4.22
C SER A 233 -14.81 -6.04 2.80
N THR A 234 -14.22 -5.11 2.05
CA THR A 234 -14.61 -4.83 0.66
C THR A 234 -14.46 -6.09 -0.21
N THR A 235 -13.31 -6.76 -0.13
CA THR A 235 -13.07 -7.98 -0.93
C THR A 235 -13.97 -9.13 -0.49
N ARG A 236 -14.20 -9.28 0.82
CA ARG A 236 -15.10 -10.30 1.38
C ARG A 236 -16.53 -10.08 0.90
N THR A 237 -17.11 -8.91 1.14
CA THR A 237 -18.48 -8.59 0.71
C THR A 237 -18.66 -8.79 -0.79
N LEU A 238 -17.67 -8.37 -1.60
CA LEU A 238 -17.72 -8.62 -3.03
C LEU A 238 -17.79 -10.13 -3.36
N THR A 239 -16.90 -10.93 -2.79
CA THR A 239 -16.72 -12.34 -3.17
C THR A 239 -17.67 -13.32 -2.49
N THR A 240 -18.22 -12.98 -1.32
CA THR A 240 -19.05 -13.90 -0.53
C THR A 240 -20.52 -13.48 -0.48
N GLU A 241 -20.84 -12.19 -0.68
CA GLU A 241 -22.21 -11.68 -0.54
C GLU A 241 -22.84 -11.24 -1.88
N ILE A 242 -22.03 -10.73 -2.82
CA ILE A 242 -22.54 -10.17 -4.08
C ILE A 242 -22.38 -11.14 -5.25
N LEU A 243 -21.19 -11.71 -5.41
CA LEU A 243 -20.86 -12.58 -6.53
C LEU A 243 -21.34 -14.01 -6.30
N THR A 244 -21.64 -14.72 -7.39
CA THR A 244 -21.79 -16.18 -7.32
C THR A 244 -20.43 -16.83 -7.01
N PRO A 245 -20.39 -18.07 -6.47
CA PRO A 245 -19.13 -18.73 -6.15
C PRO A 245 -18.18 -18.84 -7.36
N ARG A 246 -18.74 -19.08 -8.56
CA ARG A 246 -17.98 -19.10 -9.81
C ARG A 246 -17.36 -17.74 -10.14
N GLN A 247 -18.16 -16.68 -10.15
CA GLN A 247 -17.68 -15.31 -10.42
C GLN A 247 -16.64 -14.86 -9.40
N ALA A 248 -16.81 -15.24 -8.13
CA ALA A 248 -15.86 -14.94 -7.07
C ALA A 248 -14.50 -15.63 -7.33
N VAL A 249 -14.50 -16.91 -7.73
CA VAL A 249 -13.28 -17.63 -8.10
C VAL A 249 -12.60 -16.94 -9.29
N GLU A 250 -13.33 -16.67 -10.38
CA GLU A 250 -12.79 -16.02 -11.58
C GLU A 250 -12.22 -14.63 -11.27
N THR A 251 -12.92 -13.84 -10.45
CA THR A 251 -12.46 -12.52 -9.99
C THR A 251 -11.18 -12.61 -9.15
N LEU A 252 -11.08 -13.59 -8.24
CA LEU A 252 -9.91 -13.80 -7.40
C LEU A 252 -8.69 -14.31 -8.20
N VAL A 253 -8.91 -15.13 -9.23
CA VAL A 253 -7.86 -15.52 -10.19
C VAL A 253 -7.29 -14.27 -10.85
N ALA A 254 -8.14 -13.46 -11.48
CA ALA A 254 -7.71 -12.25 -12.18
C ALA A 254 -6.98 -11.27 -11.25
N ALA A 255 -7.49 -11.07 -10.03
CA ALA A 255 -6.88 -10.18 -9.05
C ALA A 255 -5.47 -10.66 -8.64
N LYS A 256 -5.29 -11.96 -8.42
CA LYS A 256 -3.98 -12.55 -8.07
C LYS A 256 -3.01 -12.52 -9.24
N GLN A 257 -3.47 -12.86 -10.44
CA GLN A 257 -2.66 -12.78 -11.65
C GLN A 257 -2.15 -11.35 -11.88
N LEU A 258 -3.03 -10.35 -11.75
CA LEU A 258 -2.63 -8.94 -11.85
C LEU A 258 -1.58 -8.57 -10.79
N HIS A 259 -1.80 -8.93 -9.52
CA HIS A 259 -0.86 -8.62 -8.43
C HIS A 259 0.52 -9.26 -8.67
N LEU A 260 0.57 -10.55 -9.02
CA LEU A 260 1.81 -11.26 -9.27
C LEU A 260 2.52 -10.75 -10.53
N ALA A 261 1.77 -10.45 -11.61
CA ALA A 261 2.33 -9.90 -12.84
C ALA A 261 2.96 -8.51 -12.63
N VAL A 262 2.28 -7.62 -11.90
CA VAL A 262 2.82 -6.29 -11.54
C VAL A 262 4.13 -6.42 -10.76
N ARG A 263 4.17 -7.36 -9.80
CA ARG A 263 5.36 -7.65 -9.00
C ARG A 263 6.52 -8.16 -9.85
N ASP A 264 6.27 -9.14 -10.71
CA ASP A 264 7.28 -9.73 -11.58
C ASP A 264 7.83 -8.69 -12.56
N TRP A 265 6.94 -7.90 -13.17
CA TRP A 265 7.33 -6.83 -14.10
C TRP A 265 8.22 -5.80 -13.41
N SER A 266 7.84 -5.36 -12.21
CA SER A 266 8.61 -4.38 -11.44
C SER A 266 10.03 -4.86 -11.14
N ARG A 267 10.18 -6.14 -10.77
CA ARG A 267 11.49 -6.74 -10.43
C ARG A 267 12.40 -6.90 -11.65
N ARG A 268 11.84 -7.13 -12.84
CA ARG A 268 12.61 -7.15 -14.09
C ARG A 268 13.22 -5.77 -14.39
N GLY A 269 12.47 -4.70 -14.11
CA GLY A 269 12.91 -3.33 -14.31
C GLY A 269 14.09 -2.93 -13.42
N GLU A 270 14.11 -3.34 -12.15
CA GLU A 270 15.21 -3.02 -11.24
C GLU A 270 16.53 -3.68 -11.63
N VAL A 271 16.49 -4.95 -12.08
CA VAL A 271 17.68 -5.69 -12.53
C VAL A 271 18.33 -5.04 -13.76
N ALA A 272 17.53 -4.42 -14.64
CA ALA A 272 18.03 -3.70 -15.81
C ALA A 272 18.67 -2.33 -15.46
N THR A 273 18.38 -1.77 -14.28
CA THR A 273 18.85 -0.44 -13.86
C THR A 273 20.07 -0.44 -12.94
N LEU A 274 20.57 -1.61 -12.53
CA LEU A 274 21.83 -1.69 -11.77
C LEU A 274 23.01 -1.40 -12.71
N PRO A 275 23.73 -0.28 -12.55
CA PRO A 275 24.98 -0.09 -13.26
C PRO A 275 25.95 -1.16 -12.74
N THR A 276 26.61 -1.86 -13.65
CA THR A 276 27.82 -2.65 -13.35
C THR A 276 28.90 -1.67 -12.91
N HIS A 277 28.88 -1.25 -11.64
CA HIS A 277 29.96 -0.47 -11.05
C HIS A 277 31.14 -1.42 -10.76
N SER A 278 31.95 -1.64 -11.78
CA SER A 278 33.40 -1.75 -11.59
C SER A 278 33.88 -0.55 -10.78
N GLN A 279 34.64 -0.85 -9.72
CA GLN A 279 35.26 0.12 -8.83
C GLN A 279 36.02 1.20 -9.63
N THR A 280 35.65 2.46 -9.43
CA THR A 280 36.60 3.57 -9.46
C THR A 280 36.30 4.47 -8.29
N ALA A 281 37.27 4.54 -7.37
CA ALA A 281 37.25 5.35 -6.17
C ALA A 281 36.94 6.82 -6.50
N ARG A 282 35.94 7.40 -5.84
CA ARG A 282 35.72 8.86 -5.86
C ARG A 282 36.65 9.49 -4.83
N ALA A 283 37.62 10.27 -5.30
CA ALA A 283 38.45 11.14 -4.50
C ALA A 283 37.61 12.20 -3.75
N PRO A 284 38.09 12.72 -2.59
CA PRO A 284 37.34 13.69 -1.82
C PRO A 284 37.21 15.03 -2.55
N LEU A 285 36.01 15.60 -2.51
CA LEU A 285 35.67 16.91 -3.07
C LEU A 285 36.52 18.00 -2.41
N THR A 286 37.48 18.55 -3.16
CA THR A 286 38.18 19.78 -2.81
C THR A 286 37.37 20.96 -3.38
N LEU A 287 36.86 21.81 -2.49
CA LEU A 287 36.22 23.09 -2.87
C LEU A 287 37.27 24.02 -3.51
N PRO A 288 36.96 24.70 -4.63
CA PRO A 288 37.87 25.67 -5.20
C PRO A 288 37.95 26.93 -4.32
N ALA A 289 39.17 27.39 -4.06
CA ALA A 289 39.43 28.64 -3.35
C ALA A 289 38.91 29.84 -4.14
N LEU A 290 38.20 30.75 -3.46
CA LEU A 290 37.78 32.05 -3.98
C LEU A 290 39.02 32.88 -4.40
N PRO A 291 38.97 33.60 -5.54
CA PRO A 291 40.08 34.43 -5.96
C PRO A 291 40.22 35.64 -5.03
N SER A 292 41.41 35.77 -4.45
CA SER A 292 41.84 36.96 -3.71
C SER A 292 41.89 38.16 -4.65
N HIS A 293 41.01 39.15 -4.44
CA HIS A 293 41.16 40.47 -5.04
C HIS A 293 42.48 41.09 -4.52
N ARG A 294 43.50 41.11 -5.38
CA ARG A 294 44.69 41.93 -5.18
C ARG A 294 44.28 43.39 -5.36
N ALA A 295 44.43 44.16 -4.29
CA ALA A 295 44.62 45.59 -4.37
C ALA A 295 45.97 45.89 -5.04
N ASN A 296 45.98 46.85 -5.97
CA ASN A 296 47.07 47.81 -6.18
C ASN A 296 46.79 48.69 -7.40
N PRO A 297 47.44 49.87 -7.49
CA PRO A 297 47.59 50.93 -6.50
C PRO A 297 46.76 52.17 -6.88
#